data_AF-A0AAD6PA70-F1
#
_entry.id   AF-A0AAD6PA70-F1
#
_cell.length_a   1.000
_cell.length_b   1.000
_cell.length_c   1.000
_cell.angle_alpha   90.00
_cell.angle_beta   90.00
_cell.angle_gamma   90.00
#
_symmetry.space_group_name_H-M   'P 1'
#
loop_
_entity.id
_entity.type
_entity.pdbx_description
1 polymer ?
#
loop_
_entity_poly.entity_id
_entity_poly.type
_entity_poly.pdbx_seq_one_letter_code
_entity_poly.pdbx_strand_id
1 'polypeptide(L)'
;MQQAELHIVPYRGIKFSWHNGQACENMIMKKLDWVLGNTTFAKDWPDAYAHFLPRDVSDHSSMVIHLSEDHFHPRPTFRFLNLWLDREDFMPQLARVWEQPVHGSPFFKLTTKLQMVKVSLKNWHKHNRTHITSRVSKAKRDWAAAQEKLDGDPYSEEASAVER
;
A
#
# COMPACT_ATOMS: atom_id res chain seq x y z
N MET A 1 -32.98 1.02 -9.61
CA MET A 1 -32.28 0.97 -8.30
C MET A 1 -33.26 0.87 -7.13
N GLN A 2 -34.24 1.76 -6.97
CA GLN A 2 -35.25 1.65 -5.88
C GLN A 2 -36.01 0.32 -5.85
N GLN A 3 -36.36 -0.24 -7.00
CA GLN A 3 -37.07 -1.51 -7.10
C GLN A 3 -36.22 -2.74 -6.72
N ALA A 4 -34.90 -2.57 -6.63
CA ALA A 4 -33.93 -3.60 -6.24
C ALA A 4 -33.33 -3.34 -4.84
N GLU A 5 -33.80 -2.31 -4.12
CA GLU A 5 -33.34 -1.92 -2.78
C GLU A 5 -31.83 -1.67 -2.66
N LEU A 6 -31.20 -1.24 -3.76
CA LEU A 6 -29.78 -0.86 -3.80
C LEU A 6 -29.61 0.65 -3.67
N HIS A 7 -28.63 1.04 -2.86
CA HIS A 7 -28.20 2.42 -2.67
C HIS A 7 -26.69 2.54 -2.88
N ILE A 8 -26.23 3.73 -3.26
CA ILE A 8 -24.81 4.02 -3.41
C ILE A 8 -24.18 4.09 -2.02
N VAL A 9 -23.09 3.34 -1.82
CA VAL A 9 -22.30 3.41 -0.60
C VAL A 9 -21.57 4.76 -0.56
N PRO A 10 -21.54 5.47 0.59
CA PRO A 10 -20.77 6.71 0.72
C PRO A 10 -19.34 6.52 0.24
N TYR A 11 -18.79 7.48 -0.50
CA TYR A 11 -17.43 7.37 -1.03
C TYR A 11 -16.59 8.62 -0.82
N ARG A 12 -15.27 8.43 -0.86
CA ARG A 12 -14.24 9.48 -0.78
C ARG A 12 -13.11 9.18 -1.78
N GLY A 13 -12.20 10.14 -1.93
CA GLY A 13 -11.09 10.07 -2.88
C GLY A 13 -11.45 10.69 -4.23
N ILE A 14 -10.85 10.18 -5.30
CA ILE A 14 -11.02 10.74 -6.64
C ILE A 14 -12.46 10.57 -7.15
N LYS A 15 -12.93 11.56 -7.90
CA LYS A 15 -14.27 11.57 -8.49
C LYS A 15 -14.30 10.66 -9.69
N PHE A 16 -13.41 10.83 -10.67
CA PHE A 16 -13.43 10.03 -11.89
C PHE A 16 -12.77 8.66 -11.67
N SER A 17 -13.39 7.60 -12.19
CA SER A 17 -12.88 6.24 -12.00
C SER A 17 -12.20 5.67 -13.24
N TRP A 18 -12.28 6.37 -14.38
CA TRP A 18 -11.70 5.97 -15.65
C TRP A 18 -11.09 7.16 -16.38
N HIS A 19 -9.99 6.92 -17.08
CA HIS A 19 -9.25 7.91 -17.86
C HIS A 19 -8.78 7.29 -19.20
N ASN A 20 -8.92 8.00 -20.33
CA ASN A 20 -8.62 7.47 -21.66
C ASN A 20 -7.12 7.40 -22.04
N GLY A 21 -6.24 7.86 -21.16
CA GLY A 21 -4.78 7.86 -21.34
C GLY A 21 -4.27 8.99 -22.25
N GLN A 22 -5.13 9.91 -22.67
CA GLN A 22 -4.77 11.07 -23.49
C GLN A 22 -4.62 12.32 -22.61
N ALA A 23 -4.10 13.41 -23.18
CA ALA A 23 -3.83 14.64 -22.43
C ALA A 23 -4.42 15.87 -23.14
N CYS A 24 -4.50 16.98 -22.39
CA CYS A 24 -4.97 18.28 -22.88
C CYS A 24 -6.36 18.16 -23.51
N GLU A 25 -6.54 18.69 -24.73
CA GLU A 25 -7.84 18.75 -25.41
C GLU A 25 -8.48 17.39 -25.69
N ASN A 26 -7.67 16.31 -25.76
CA ASN A 26 -8.17 14.96 -26.00
C ASN A 26 -8.40 14.16 -24.70
N MET A 27 -8.13 14.76 -23.54
CA MET A 27 -8.28 14.07 -22.26
C MET A 27 -9.75 13.85 -21.92
N ILE A 28 -10.11 12.61 -21.60
CA ILE A 28 -11.46 12.24 -21.18
C ILE A 28 -11.39 11.47 -19.87
N MET A 29 -12.08 12.00 -18.86
CA MET A 29 -12.31 11.36 -17.57
C MET A 29 -13.78 11.05 -17.35
N LYS A 30 -14.09 9.87 -16.82
CA LYS A 30 -15.47 9.43 -16.56
C LYS A 30 -15.61 8.72 -15.22
N LYS A 31 -16.78 8.87 -14.60
CA LYS A 31 -17.22 8.01 -13.49
C LYS A 31 -17.94 6.80 -14.08
N LEU A 32 -17.25 5.67 -14.15
CA LEU A 32 -17.82 4.42 -14.70
C LEU A 32 -18.09 3.38 -13.60
N ASP A 33 -17.41 3.48 -12.47
CA ASP A 33 -17.43 2.49 -11.41
C ASP A 33 -18.20 3.01 -10.18
N TRP A 34 -19.04 2.15 -9.61
CA TRP A 34 -19.92 2.47 -8.49
C TRP A 34 -19.90 1.34 -7.47
N VAL A 35 -19.97 1.70 -6.19
CA VAL A 35 -20.16 0.74 -5.10
C VAL A 35 -21.59 0.84 -4.60
N LEU A 36 -22.32 -0.26 -4.67
CA LEU A 36 -23.72 -0.35 -4.27
C LEU A 36 -23.87 -1.31 -3.09
N GLY A 37 -24.69 -0.92 -2.12
CA GLY A 37 -25.06 -1.72 -0.96
C GLY A 37 -26.58 -1.88 -0.89
N ASN A 38 -27.04 -2.95 -0.25
CA ASN A 38 -28.45 -3.14 0.10
C ASN A 38 -28.71 -2.80 1.58
N THR A 39 -29.96 -2.83 2.00
CA THR A 39 -30.36 -2.50 3.38
C THR A 39 -29.64 -3.37 4.42
N THR A 40 -29.42 -4.66 4.14
CA THR A 40 -28.67 -5.56 5.04
C THR A 40 -27.21 -5.13 5.18
N PHE A 41 -26.53 -4.78 4.07
CA PHE A 41 -25.17 -4.27 4.08
C PHE A 41 -25.05 -3.00 4.93
N ALA A 42 -25.95 -2.04 4.75
CA ALA A 42 -25.93 -0.80 5.53
C ALA A 42 -26.22 -1.03 7.03
N LYS A 43 -26.98 -2.08 7.37
CA LYS A 43 -27.24 -2.46 8.75
C LYS A 43 -26.02 -3.12 9.39
N ASP A 44 -25.35 -4.01 8.66
CA ASP A 44 -24.21 -4.77 9.17
C ASP A 44 -22.93 -3.90 9.26
N TRP A 45 -22.76 -2.96 8.32
CA TRP A 45 -21.64 -2.01 8.31
C TRP A 45 -22.11 -0.57 8.14
N PRO A 46 -22.66 0.06 9.20
CA PRO A 46 -23.24 1.40 9.12
C PRO A 46 -22.21 2.50 8.80
N ASP A 47 -20.94 2.28 9.16
CA ASP A 47 -19.84 3.20 8.90
C ASP A 47 -19.05 2.85 7.63
N ALA A 48 -19.56 1.94 6.79
CA ALA A 48 -18.88 1.54 5.57
C ALA A 48 -18.76 2.69 4.57
N TYR A 49 -17.59 2.81 3.94
CA TYR A 49 -17.38 3.74 2.84
C TYR A 49 -16.45 3.17 1.77
N ALA A 50 -16.64 3.58 0.53
CA ALA A 50 -15.73 3.29 -0.56
C ALA A 50 -14.66 4.39 -0.68
N HIS A 51 -13.41 3.99 -0.87
CA HIS A 51 -12.30 4.88 -1.16
C HIS A 51 -11.85 4.66 -2.60
N PHE A 52 -12.09 5.63 -3.47
CA PHE A 52 -11.58 5.66 -4.84
C PHE A 52 -10.16 6.18 -4.80
N LEU A 53 -9.20 5.30 -5.09
CA LEU A 53 -7.78 5.63 -5.05
C LEU A 53 -7.36 6.31 -6.35
N PRO A 54 -6.35 7.21 -6.32
CA PRO A 54 -5.67 7.67 -7.53
C PRO A 54 -5.33 6.52 -8.46
N ARG A 55 -5.50 6.76 -9.77
CA ARG A 55 -5.16 5.81 -10.83
C ARG A 55 -3.70 5.37 -10.68
N ASP A 56 -3.38 4.12 -11.01
CA ASP A 56 -1.99 3.63 -11.04
C ASP A 56 -1.70 3.12 -12.47
N VAL A 57 -1.33 1.86 -12.65
CA VAL A 57 -1.01 1.27 -13.96
C VAL A 57 -2.21 0.99 -14.87
N SER A 58 -3.45 1.09 -14.36
CA SER A 58 -4.68 0.81 -15.12
C SER A 58 -5.29 2.10 -15.67
N ASP A 59 -6.15 1.99 -16.70
CA ASP A 59 -7.02 3.07 -17.15
C ASP A 59 -8.21 3.28 -16.19
N HIS A 60 -8.52 2.27 -15.36
CA HIS A 60 -9.43 2.36 -14.23
C HIS A 60 -8.72 2.64 -12.90
N SER A 61 -9.43 3.30 -12.01
CA SER A 61 -9.01 3.55 -10.64
C SER A 61 -9.54 2.49 -9.69
N SER A 62 -8.70 2.06 -8.74
CA SER A 62 -9.08 1.03 -7.77
C SER A 62 -10.00 1.60 -6.70
N MET A 63 -10.95 0.78 -6.25
CA MET A 63 -11.88 1.11 -5.18
C MET A 63 -11.66 0.17 -3.99
N VAL A 64 -11.52 0.73 -2.79
CA VAL A 64 -11.38 -0.03 -1.56
C VAL A 64 -12.61 0.22 -0.70
N ILE A 65 -13.35 -0.83 -0.36
CA ILE A 65 -14.45 -0.73 0.59
C ILE A 65 -13.88 -0.90 1.99
N HIS A 66 -14.02 0.13 2.81
CA HIS A 66 -13.72 0.08 4.22
C HIS A 66 -14.97 -0.37 4.97
N LEU A 67 -14.92 -1.56 5.53
CA LEU A 67 -15.89 -2.04 6.50
C LEU A 67 -15.35 -1.70 7.88
N SER A 68 -16.18 -1.22 8.78
CA SER A 68 -15.78 -0.68 10.10
C SER A 68 -15.31 -1.73 11.11
N GLU A 69 -14.82 -2.87 10.65
CA GLU A 69 -14.23 -3.88 11.52
C GLU A 69 -12.79 -3.47 11.84
N ASP A 70 -12.50 -3.39 13.15
CA ASP A 70 -11.17 -3.20 13.68
C ASP A 70 -10.35 -4.46 13.37
N HIS A 71 -9.87 -4.55 12.14
CA HIS A 71 -9.12 -5.71 11.70
C HIS A 71 -7.81 -5.74 12.47
N PHE A 72 -7.66 -6.71 13.36
CA PHE A 72 -6.38 -7.10 13.90
C PHE A 72 -5.43 -7.36 12.73
N HIS A 73 -4.51 -6.43 12.48
CA HIS A 73 -3.45 -6.62 11.51
C HIS A 73 -2.35 -7.40 12.24
N PRO A 74 -2.22 -8.73 12.04
CA PRO A 74 -1.14 -9.46 12.67
C PRO A 74 0.17 -8.81 12.26
N ARG A 75 1.03 -8.53 13.24
CA ARG A 75 2.36 -7.99 12.96
C ARG A 75 3.03 -8.92 11.95
N PRO A 76 3.58 -8.39 10.84
CA PRO A 76 4.16 -9.23 9.82
C PRO A 76 5.25 -10.11 10.43
N THR A 77 5.15 -11.41 10.15
CA THR A 77 6.16 -12.38 10.56
C THR A 77 7.50 -12.04 9.94
N PHE A 78 8.58 -12.41 10.62
CA PHE A 78 9.91 -12.27 10.02
C PHE A 78 10.01 -13.17 8.80
N ARG A 79 10.38 -12.59 7.66
CA ARG A 79 10.71 -13.33 6.45
C ARG A 79 12.19 -13.14 6.16
N PHE A 80 12.89 -14.24 5.95
CA PHE A 80 14.25 -14.20 5.42
C PHE A 80 14.18 -13.72 3.97
N LEU A 81 15.02 -12.76 3.60
CA LEU A 81 15.09 -12.26 2.23
C LEU A 81 16.28 -12.91 1.53
N ASN A 82 16.04 -13.66 0.46
CA ASN A 82 17.12 -14.30 -0.30
C ASN A 82 18.13 -13.30 -0.84
N LEU A 83 17.71 -12.07 -1.14
CA LEU A 83 18.59 -10.95 -1.53
C LEU A 83 19.72 -10.68 -0.52
N TRP A 84 19.54 -11.04 0.75
CA TRP A 84 20.61 -10.91 1.73
C TRP A 84 21.81 -11.79 1.39
N LEU A 85 21.59 -12.97 0.79
CA LEU A 85 22.67 -13.90 0.40
C LEU A 85 23.56 -13.33 -0.71
N ASP A 86 23.02 -12.44 -1.54
CA ASP A 86 23.75 -11.81 -2.65
C ASP A 86 24.71 -10.71 -2.18
N ARG A 87 24.69 -10.36 -0.89
CA ARG A 87 25.54 -9.30 -0.33
C ARG A 87 26.81 -9.88 0.28
N GLU A 88 27.94 -9.29 -0.09
CA GLU A 88 29.26 -9.68 0.42
C GLU A 88 29.37 -9.57 1.96
N ASP A 89 28.66 -8.60 2.56
CA ASP A 89 28.67 -8.36 4.01
C ASP A 89 27.70 -9.24 4.81
N PHE A 90 26.92 -10.12 4.17
CA PHE A 90 25.93 -10.95 4.85
C PHE A 90 26.54 -12.00 5.78
N MET A 91 27.45 -12.84 5.27
CA MET A 91 28.07 -13.89 6.07
C MET A 91 28.84 -13.34 7.28
N PRO A 92 29.67 -12.27 7.13
CA PRO A 92 30.29 -11.60 8.27
C PRO A 92 29.27 -11.08 9.31
N GLN A 93 28.18 -10.47 8.86
CA GLN A 93 27.14 -9.94 9.75
C GLN A 93 26.41 -11.06 10.51
N LEU A 94 26.15 -12.20 9.86
CA LEU A 94 25.52 -13.36 10.49
C LEU A 94 26.45 -13.99 11.53
N ALA A 95 27.71 -14.23 11.17
CA ALA A 95 28.73 -14.81 12.05
C ALA A 95 28.89 -13.98 13.33
N ARG A 96 29.01 -12.64 13.20
CA ARG A 96 29.14 -11.70 14.32
C ARG A 96 28.03 -11.84 15.36
N VAL A 97 26.81 -12.16 14.94
CA VAL A 97 25.66 -12.36 15.85
C VAL A 97 25.63 -13.78 16.38
N TRP A 98 25.92 -14.76 15.52
CA TRP A 98 25.86 -16.18 15.86
C TRP A 98 26.92 -16.59 16.87
N GLU A 99 28.10 -15.97 16.83
CA GLU A 99 29.22 -16.27 17.73
C GLU A 99 29.05 -15.68 19.13
N GLN A 100 28.05 -14.82 19.35
CA GLN A 100 27.82 -14.25 20.67
C GLN A 100 27.52 -15.34 21.71
N PRO A 101 28.13 -15.26 22.91
CA PRO A 101 27.94 -16.25 23.95
C PRO A 101 26.51 -16.20 24.49
N VAL A 102 25.88 -17.37 24.59
CA VAL A 102 24.56 -17.56 25.22
C VAL A 102 24.68 -18.71 26.20
N HIS A 103 24.25 -18.48 27.44
CA HIS A 103 24.25 -19.48 28.52
C HIS A 103 22.85 -20.06 28.72
N GLY A 104 22.76 -21.34 29.08
CA GLY A 104 21.48 -22.05 29.27
C GLY A 104 21.49 -23.46 28.67
N SER A 105 20.32 -24.08 28.60
CA SER A 105 20.16 -25.39 27.95
C SER A 105 20.43 -25.30 26.43
N PRO A 106 20.79 -26.40 25.76
CA PRO A 106 21.02 -26.39 24.31
C PRO A 106 19.86 -25.78 23.51
N PHE A 107 18.62 -26.10 23.88
CA PHE A 107 17.43 -25.56 23.23
C PHE A 107 17.27 -24.05 23.46
N PHE A 108 17.53 -23.58 24.68
CA PHE A 108 17.51 -22.15 25.00
C PHE A 108 18.58 -21.37 24.23
N LYS A 109 19.79 -21.94 24.10
CA LYS A 109 20.87 -21.33 23.31
C LYS A 109 20.47 -21.18 21.85
N LEU A 110 19.91 -22.24 21.24
CA LEU A 110 19.49 -22.21 19.84
C LEU A 110 18.39 -21.18 19.57
N THR A 111 17.31 -21.20 20.36
CA THR A 111 16.18 -20.29 20.17
C THR A 111 16.56 -18.83 20.40
N THR A 112 17.40 -18.57 21.40
CA THR A 112 17.95 -17.23 21.67
C THR A 112 18.82 -16.74 20.51
N LYS A 113 19.74 -17.57 20.01
CA LYS A 113 20.59 -17.21 18.86
C LYS A 113 19.76 -16.91 17.60
N LEU A 114 18.76 -17.73 17.29
CA LEU A 114 17.86 -17.48 16.16
C LEU A 114 17.10 -16.15 16.31
N GLN A 115 16.64 -15.83 17.53
CA GLN A 115 15.98 -14.55 17.81
C GLN A 115 16.95 -13.37 17.66
N MET A 116 18.20 -13.49 18.12
CA MET A 116 19.25 -12.48 17.94
C MET A 116 19.55 -12.24 16.47
N VAL A 117 19.72 -13.31 15.67
CA VAL A 117 19.93 -13.23 14.22
C VAL A 117 18.75 -12.50 13.56
N LYS A 118 17.52 -12.88 13.88
CA LYS A 118 16.31 -12.24 13.36
C LYS A 118 16.28 -10.73 13.65
N VAL A 119 16.57 -10.31 14.88
CA VAL A 119 16.60 -8.87 15.24
C VAL A 119 17.72 -8.15 14.50
N SER A 120 18.92 -8.74 14.45
CA SER A 120 20.06 -8.16 13.76
C SER A 120 19.79 -8.00 12.26
N LEU A 121 19.27 -9.02 11.58
CA LEU A 121 18.95 -8.96 10.15
C LEU A 121 17.85 -7.95 9.84
N LYS A 122 16.83 -7.83 10.70
CA LYS A 122 15.80 -6.77 10.57
C LYS A 122 16.43 -5.37 10.64
N ASN A 123 17.30 -5.15 11.63
CA ASN A 123 17.95 -3.85 11.80
C ASN A 123 18.93 -3.57 10.66
N TRP A 124 19.76 -4.55 10.30
CA TRP A 124 20.70 -4.43 9.19
C TRP A 124 19.98 -4.13 7.88
N HIS A 125 18.87 -4.83 7.58
CA HIS A 125 18.04 -4.51 6.41
C HIS A 125 17.46 -3.09 6.50
N LYS A 126 17.01 -2.63 7.67
CA LYS A 126 16.49 -1.27 7.84
C LYS A 126 17.57 -0.19 7.61
N HIS A 127 18.80 -0.41 8.09
CA HIS A 127 19.91 0.53 7.91
C HIS A 127 20.47 0.51 6.49
N ASN A 128 20.47 -0.66 5.85
CA ASN A 128 20.95 -0.83 4.49
C ASN A 128 19.84 -0.78 3.44
N ARG A 129 18.62 -0.42 3.84
CA ARG A 129 17.54 -0.13 2.89
C ARG A 129 18.03 1.03 2.07
N THR A 130 18.26 0.78 0.79
CA THR A 130 18.61 1.82 -0.16
C THR A 130 17.53 2.91 -0.14
N HIS A 131 17.89 4.12 -0.57
CA HIS A 131 16.91 5.19 -0.79
C HIS A 131 15.81 4.80 -1.79
N ILE A 132 15.87 3.62 -2.45
CA ILE A 132 14.84 3.12 -3.36
C ILE A 132 13.47 3.07 -2.68
N THR A 133 13.36 2.52 -1.47
CA THR A 133 12.04 2.47 -0.79
C THR A 133 11.50 3.88 -0.58
N SER A 134 12.35 4.81 -0.11
CA SER A 134 11.98 6.22 0.09
C SER A 134 11.62 6.93 -1.22
N ARG A 135 12.40 6.70 -2.28
CA ARG A 135 12.18 7.26 -3.62
C ARG A 135 10.87 6.75 -4.23
N VAL A 136 10.58 5.46 -4.10
CA VAL A 136 9.31 4.86 -4.55
C VAL A 136 8.16 5.45 -3.74
N SER A 137 8.28 5.53 -2.41
CA SER A 137 7.24 6.16 -1.57
C SER A 137 7.04 7.64 -1.89
N LYS A 138 8.11 8.36 -2.26
CA LYS A 138 8.01 9.75 -2.70
C LYS A 138 7.29 9.84 -4.05
N ALA A 139 7.77 9.09 -5.06
CA ALA A 139 7.15 9.07 -6.39
C ALA A 139 5.66 8.70 -6.34
N LYS A 140 5.27 7.72 -5.51
CA LYS A 140 3.85 7.36 -5.32
C LYS A 140 3.02 8.50 -4.72
N ARG A 141 3.59 9.28 -3.79
CA ARG A 141 2.89 10.44 -3.19
C ARG A 141 2.78 11.59 -4.18
N ASP A 142 3.87 11.88 -4.89
CA ASP A 142 3.91 12.93 -5.90
C ASP A 142 2.89 12.62 -7.02
N TRP A 143 2.83 11.36 -7.46
CA TRP A 143 1.84 10.85 -8.40
C TRP A 143 0.40 10.99 -7.88
N ALA A 144 0.12 10.53 -6.65
CA ALA A 144 -1.20 10.65 -6.05
C ALA A 144 -1.67 12.11 -5.97
N ALA A 145 -0.78 13.03 -5.57
CA ALA A 145 -1.09 14.45 -5.49
C ALA A 145 -1.37 15.06 -6.88
N ALA A 146 -0.64 14.63 -7.91
CA ALA A 146 -0.88 15.05 -9.28
C ALA A 146 -2.27 14.60 -9.78
N GLN A 147 -2.64 13.33 -9.53
CA GLN A 147 -3.97 12.80 -9.85
C GLN A 147 -5.09 13.55 -9.12
N GLU A 148 -4.91 13.86 -7.83
CA GLU A 148 -5.90 14.62 -7.06
C GLU A 148 -6.09 16.05 -7.59
N LYS A 149 -4.99 16.71 -8.01
CA LYS A 149 -5.04 18.03 -8.64
C LYS A 149 -5.80 17.97 -9.97
N LEU A 150 -5.54 16.96 -10.80
CA LEU A 150 -6.21 16.75 -12.08
C LEU A 150 -7.69 16.41 -11.92
N ASP A 151 -8.06 15.59 -10.92
CA ASP A 151 -9.46 15.26 -10.61
C ASP A 151 -10.24 16.49 -10.11
N GLY A 152 -9.57 17.38 -9.39
CA GLY A 152 -10.12 18.65 -8.90
C GLY A 152 -10.35 19.68 -10.00
N ASP A 153 -9.43 19.78 -10.96
CA ASP A 153 -9.50 20.67 -12.11
C ASP A 153 -9.08 19.97 -13.41
N PRO A 154 -10.02 19.21 -14.04
CA PRO A 154 -9.76 18.44 -15.26
C PRO A 154 -9.32 19.28 -16.47
N TYR A 155 -9.58 20.59 -16.48
CA TYR A 155 -9.30 21.42 -17.65
C TYR A 155 -8.03 22.27 -17.46
N SER A 156 -7.34 22.11 -16.34
CA SER A 156 -6.08 22.80 -16.07
C SER A 156 -4.93 22.18 -16.85
N GLU A 157 -4.30 22.99 -17.71
CA GLU A 157 -3.04 22.63 -18.38
C GLU A 157 -1.92 22.37 -17.36
N GLU A 158 -1.90 23.13 -16.27
CA GLU A 158 -0.91 22.96 -15.20
C GLU A 158 -1.10 21.63 -14.46
N ALA A 159 -2.34 21.24 -14.15
CA ALA A 159 -2.62 19.95 -13.52
C ALA A 159 -2.27 18.79 -14.47
N SER A 160 -2.59 18.93 -15.77
CA SER A 160 -2.25 17.95 -16.80
C SER A 160 -0.74 17.80 -17.01
N ALA A 161 0.03 18.88 -16.86
CA ALA A 161 1.48 18.86 -16.98
C ALA A 161 2.17 18.18 -15.78
N VAL A 162 1.61 18.32 -14.58
CA VAL A 162 2.15 17.73 -13.34
C VAL A 162 1.88 16.23 -13.22
N GLU A 163 0.83 15.72 -13.87
CA GLU A 163 0.51 14.28 -13.90
C GLU A 163 1.51 13.45 -14.72
N ARG A 164 2.30 14.07 -15.60
CA ARG A 164 3.31 13.40 -16.42
C ARG A 164 4.67 13.28 -15.73
#